data_AF-A0A956QZV4-F1
#
_entry.id   AF-A0A956QZV4-F1
#
_cell.length_a   1.000
_cell.length_b   1.000
_cell.length_c   1.000
_cell.angle_alpha   90.00
_cell.angle_beta   90.00
_cell.angle_gamma   90.00
#
_symmetry.space_group_name_H-M   'P 1'
#
loop_
_entity.id
_entity.type
_entity.pdbx_description
1 polymer ?
#
loop_
_entity_poly.entity_id
_entity_poly.type
_entity_poly.pdbx_seq_one_letter_code
_entity_poly.pdbx_strand_id
1 'polypeptide(L)'
;MNFDNLTFIPDVLKPWMPLIVGVVIALVIIILGFIVAGWVASGVASVLRKRKVDSSLVGFLSSLARWLVVAAAIITALERVGLQTTSLVALLGSAGIAIGLALQG
;
A
#
# COMPACT_ATOMS: atom_id res chain seq x y z
N MET A 1 27.42 -33.06 1.89
CA MET A 1 26.30 -33.22 0.96
C MET A 1 26.35 -32.01 0.04
N ASN A 2 26.63 -32.26 -1.24
CA ASN A 2 27.15 -31.30 -2.22
C ASN A 2 26.06 -30.31 -2.66
N PHE A 3 26.29 -29.01 -2.52
CA PHE A 3 25.31 -27.96 -2.88
C PHE A 3 25.32 -27.63 -4.39
N ASP A 4 26.18 -28.30 -5.15
CA ASP A 4 26.41 -28.18 -6.58
C ASP A 4 25.26 -28.84 -7.38
N ASN A 5 24.47 -29.69 -6.72
CA ASN A 5 23.30 -30.38 -7.28
C ASN A 5 22.05 -29.48 -7.42
N LEU A 6 22.15 -28.19 -7.08
CA LEU A 6 21.12 -27.16 -7.30
C LEU A 6 21.41 -26.29 -8.54
N THR A 7 22.24 -26.78 -9.45
CA THR A 7 22.46 -26.22 -10.81
C THR A 7 21.43 -26.70 -11.83
N PHE A 8 20.30 -27.26 -11.38
CA PHE A 8 19.12 -27.59 -12.21
C PHE A 8 18.26 -26.35 -12.57
N ILE A 9 18.80 -25.14 -12.41
CA ILE A 9 18.22 -23.95 -13.02
C ILE A 9 19.01 -23.72 -14.32
N PRO A 10 18.45 -24.03 -15.51
CA PRO A 10 19.15 -23.81 -16.75
C PRO A 10 19.50 -22.32 -16.87
N ASP A 11 20.71 -21.98 -17.35
CA ASP A 11 21.26 -20.61 -17.41
C ASP A 11 20.37 -19.61 -18.16
N VAL A 12 19.40 -20.10 -18.92
CA VAL A 12 18.32 -19.36 -19.57
C VAL A 12 17.34 -18.68 -18.59
N LEU A 13 17.22 -19.17 -17.35
CA LEU A 13 16.32 -18.64 -16.32
C LEU A 13 17.00 -17.63 -15.36
N LYS A 14 18.34 -17.59 -15.30
CA LYS A 14 19.10 -16.59 -14.51
C LYS A 14 18.71 -15.14 -14.81
N PRO A 15 18.50 -14.72 -16.08
CA PRO A 15 18.06 -13.36 -16.40
C PRO A 15 16.64 -13.02 -15.92
N TRP A 16 15.77 -14.03 -15.77
CA TRP A 16 14.35 -13.86 -15.42
C TRP A 16 14.09 -13.99 -13.90
N MET A 17 15.03 -14.58 -13.18
CA MET A 17 15.04 -14.71 -11.72
C MET A 17 14.76 -13.39 -10.96
N PRO A 18 15.40 -12.24 -11.29
CA PRO A 18 15.12 -10.98 -10.58
C PRO A 18 13.69 -10.45 -10.83
N LEU A 19 13.10 -10.72 -11.99
CA LEU A 19 11.73 -10.29 -12.30
C LEU A 19 10.70 -11.08 -11.49
N ILE A 20 10.87 -12.40 -11.39
CA ILE A 20 9.96 -13.26 -10.62
C ILE A 20 10.00 -12.89 -9.13
N VAL A 21 11.20 -12.65 -8.58
CA VAL A 21 11.37 -12.23 -7.19
C VAL A 21 10.77 -10.84 -6.95
N GLY A 22 10.98 -9.89 -7.86
CA GLY A 22 10.42 -8.54 -7.77
C GLY A 22 8.89 -8.53 -7.77
N VAL A 23 8.27 -9.32 -8.66
CA VAL A 23 6.81 -9.46 -8.73
C VAL A 23 6.25 -10.13 -7.47
N VAL A 24 6.91 -11.18 -6.97
CA VAL A 24 6.48 -11.85 -5.71
C VAL A 24 6.58 -10.88 -4.53
N ILE A 25 7.67 -10.11 -4.40
CA ILE A 25 7.84 -9.11 -3.36
C ILE A 25 6.77 -8.01 -3.48
N ALA A 26 6.50 -7.51 -4.68
CA ALA A 26 5.45 -6.52 -4.92
C ALA A 26 4.07 -7.06 -4.50
N LEU A 27 3.77 -8.33 -4.82
CA LEU A 27 2.53 -8.98 -4.42
C LEU A 27 2.41 -9.08 -2.89
N VAL A 28 3.50 -9.46 -2.21
CA VAL A 28 3.56 -9.53 -0.75
C VAL A 28 3.36 -8.15 -0.12
N ILE A 29 3.97 -7.09 -0.69
CA ILE A 29 3.79 -5.71 -0.22
C ILE A 29 2.33 -5.27 -0.35
N ILE A 30 1.67 -5.59 -1.46
CA ILE A 30 0.26 -5.25 -1.67
C ILE A 30 -0.62 -5.97 -0.64
N ILE A 31 -0.40 -7.27 -0.42
CA ILE A 31 -1.15 -8.05 0.58
C ILE A 31 -0.96 -7.47 1.97
N LEU A 32 0.29 -7.18 2.37
CA LEU A 32 0.59 -6.53 3.64
C LEU A 32 -0.06 -5.15 3.75
N GLY A 33 -0.06 -4.38 2.67
CA GLY A 33 -0.72 -3.07 2.58
C GLY A 33 -2.21 -3.14 2.91
N PHE A 34 -2.93 -4.12 2.36
CA PHE A 34 -4.36 -4.31 2.66
C PHE A 34 -4.61 -4.70 4.12
N ILE A 35 -3.75 -5.55 4.70
CA ILE A 35 -3.85 -5.97 6.11
C ILE A 35 -3.63 -4.76 7.04
N VAL A 36 -2.54 -4.03 6.82
CA VAL A 36 -2.21 -2.83 7.60
C VAL A 36 -3.28 -1.76 7.45
N ALA A 37 -3.82 -1.56 6.24
CA ALA A 37 -4.91 -0.62 6.00
C ALA A 37 -6.15 -0.95 6.84
N GLY A 38 -6.49 -2.24 6.98
CA GLY A 38 -7.57 -2.69 7.85
C GLY A 38 -7.32 -2.33 9.31
N TRP A 39 -6.12 -2.63 9.82
CA TRP A 39 -5.75 -2.33 11.22
C TRP A 39 -5.76 -0.83 11.51
N VAL A 40 -5.20 -0.02 10.61
CA VAL A 40 -5.17 1.44 10.75
C VAL A 40 -6.60 1.99 10.74
N ALA A 41 -7.44 1.56 9.81
CA ALA A 41 -8.84 1.99 9.73
C ALA A 41 -9.60 1.67 11.02
N SER A 42 -9.47 0.43 11.53
CA SER A 42 -10.08 0.03 12.80
C SER A 42 -9.56 0.83 13.99
N GLY A 43 -8.25 1.15 14.01
CA GLY A 43 -7.64 2.00 15.02
C GLY A 43 -8.22 3.42 15.01
N VAL A 44 -8.27 4.04 13.82
CA VAL A 44 -8.86 5.38 13.61
C VAL A 44 -10.33 5.40 14.05
N ALA A 45 -11.11 4.41 13.63
CA ALA A 45 -12.51 4.29 14.03
C ALA A 45 -12.68 4.16 15.55
N SER A 46 -11.82 3.36 16.22
CA SER A 46 -11.82 3.23 17.68
C SER A 46 -11.51 4.55 18.39
N VAL A 47 -10.51 5.29 17.92
CA VAL A 47 -10.12 6.58 18.52
C VAL A 47 -11.24 7.62 18.37
N LEU A 48 -11.84 7.72 17.18
CA LEU A 48 -12.90 8.68 16.90
C LEU A 48 -14.18 8.35 17.69
N ARG A 49 -14.52 7.07 17.84
CA ARG A 49 -15.65 6.65 18.70
C ARG A 49 -15.42 7.01 20.17
N LYS A 50 -14.21 6.82 20.70
CA LYS A 50 -13.85 7.24 22.06
C LYS A 50 -13.98 8.76 22.26
N ARG A 51 -13.75 9.54 21.20
CA ARG A 51 -13.92 11.00 21.18
C ARG A 51 -15.38 11.44 20.99
N LYS A 52 -16.35 10.51 20.93
CA LYS A 52 -17.77 10.77 20.68
C LYS A 52 -18.05 11.54 19.38
N VAL A 53 -17.24 11.28 18.35
CA VAL A 53 -17.47 11.81 17.00
C VAL A 53 -18.67 11.10 16.36
N ASP A 54 -19.45 11.81 15.54
CA ASP A 54 -20.60 11.27 14.83
C ASP A 54 -20.26 10.04 13.98
N SER A 55 -21.17 9.06 13.92
CA SER A 55 -20.94 7.81 13.20
C SER A 55 -20.66 7.99 11.71
N SER A 56 -21.23 9.01 11.08
CA SER A 56 -21.04 9.32 9.66
C SER A 56 -19.61 9.80 9.42
N LEU A 57 -19.12 10.70 10.28
CA LEU A 57 -17.76 11.23 10.18
C LEU A 57 -16.72 10.17 10.56
N VAL A 58 -17.03 9.31 11.54
CA VAL A 58 -16.19 8.14 11.87
C VAL A 58 -16.03 7.21 10.66
N GLY A 59 -17.13 6.88 9.99
CA GLY A 59 -17.12 6.01 8.80
C GLY A 59 -16.31 6.64 7.65
N PHE A 60 -16.49 7.94 7.43
CA PHE A 60 -15.77 8.70 6.42
C PHE A 60 -14.26 8.75 6.70
N LEU A 61 -13.83 9.23 7.88
CA LEU A 61 -12.40 9.30 8.25
C LEU A 61 -11.73 7.92 8.29
N SER A 62 -12.42 6.90 8.80
CA SER A 62 -11.90 5.53 8.82
C SER A 62 -11.69 4.99 7.41
N SER A 63 -12.60 5.28 6.48
CA SER A 63 -12.48 4.88 5.09
C SER A 63 -11.36 5.65 4.39
N LEU A 64 -11.24 6.96 4.64
CA LEU A 64 -10.18 7.80 4.10
C LEU A 64 -8.80 7.32 4.57
N ALA A 65 -8.65 7.01 5.86
CA ALA A 65 -7.43 6.43 6.42
C ALA A 65 -7.08 5.08 5.75
N ARG A 66 -8.08 4.21 5.53
CA ARG A 66 -7.87 2.94 4.81
C ARG A 66 -7.30 3.18 3.41
N TRP A 67 -7.92 4.08 2.65
CA TRP A 67 -7.50 4.39 1.28
C TRP A 67 -6.11 5.04 1.21
N LEU A 68 -5.76 5.89 2.18
CA LEU A 68 -4.40 6.45 2.27
C LEU A 68 -3.34 5.37 2.48
N VAL A 69 -3.59 4.40 3.36
CA VAL A 69 -2.64 3.29 3.60
C VAL A 69 -2.52 2.40 2.37
N VAL A 70 -3.63 2.09 1.70
CA VAL A 70 -3.60 1.33 0.43
C VAL A 70 -2.83 2.09 -0.63
N ALA A 71 -3.05 3.39 -0.79
CA ALA A 71 -2.33 4.23 -1.74
C ALA A 71 -0.82 4.25 -1.47
N ALA A 72 -0.43 4.37 -0.19
CA ALA A 72 0.97 4.29 0.22
C ALA A 72 1.59 2.92 -0.11
N ALA A 73 0.87 1.81 0.15
CA ALA A 73 1.35 0.48 -0.20
C ALA A 73 1.52 0.28 -1.71
N ILE A 74 0.60 0.82 -2.52
CA ILE A 74 0.71 0.81 -3.99
C ILE A 74 1.94 1.61 -4.43
N ILE A 75 2.14 2.80 -3.87
CA ILE A 75 3.34 3.63 -4.16
C ILE A 75 4.62 2.86 -3.83
N THR A 76 4.72 2.24 -2.65
CA THR A 76 5.88 1.44 -2.27
C THR A 76 6.08 0.23 -3.19
N ALA A 77 5.01 -0.42 -3.64
CA ALA A 77 5.11 -1.52 -4.61
C ALA A 77 5.61 -1.03 -5.98
N LEU A 78 5.12 0.11 -6.47
CA LEU A 78 5.54 0.72 -7.74
C LEU A 78 7.01 1.17 -7.68
N GLU A 79 7.47 1.69 -6.55
CA GLU A 79 8.87 2.08 -6.32
C GLU A 79 9.81 0.88 -6.45
N ARG A 80 9.41 -0.30 -5.96
CA ARG A 80 10.16 -1.56 -6.14
C ARG A 80 10.26 -2.02 -7.59
N VAL A 81 9.28 -1.65 -8.43
CA VAL A 81 9.27 -1.90 -9.87
C VAL A 81 10.13 -0.88 -10.63
N GLY A 82 10.67 0.14 -9.94
CA GLY A 82 11.51 1.18 -10.54
C GLY A 82 10.72 2.34 -11.15
N LEU A 83 9.42 2.45 -10.83
CA LEU A 83 8.60 3.57 -11.27
C LEU A 83 8.77 4.76 -10.34
N GLN A 84 8.87 5.96 -10.92
CA GLN A 84 9.01 7.19 -10.18
C GLN A 84 7.63 7.65 -9.65
N THR A 85 7.43 7.51 -8.34
CA THR A 85 6.13 7.72 -7.69
C THR A 85 5.89 9.16 -7.24
N THR A 86 6.86 10.07 -7.40
CA THR A 86 6.78 11.48 -6.99
C THR A 86 5.53 12.17 -7.54
N SER A 87 5.20 11.93 -8.82
CA SER A 87 4.01 12.51 -9.45
C SER A 87 2.71 11.95 -8.86
N LEU A 88 2.68 10.68 -8.46
CA LEU A 88 1.52 10.07 -7.79
C LEU A 88 1.33 10.67 -6.39
N VAL A 89 2.42 10.86 -5.63
CA VAL A 89 2.36 11.48 -4.30
C VAL A 89 1.86 12.92 -4.40
N ALA A 90 2.33 13.70 -5.38
CA ALA A 90 1.86 15.06 -5.62
C ALA A 90 0.35 15.10 -5.97
N LEU A 91 -0.11 14.18 -6.82
CA LEU A 91 -1.53 14.04 -7.18
C LEU A 91 -2.41 13.65 -5.98
N LEU A 92 -1.96 12.69 -5.17
CA LEU A 92 -2.67 12.29 -3.95
C LEU A 92 -2.72 13.45 -2.94
N GLY A 93 -1.65 14.23 -2.83
CA GLY A 93 -1.62 15.43 -2.01
C GLY A 93 -2.66 16.47 -2.43
N SER A 94 -2.76 16.78 -3.73
CA SER A 94 -3.75 17.73 -4.24
C SER A 94 -5.18 17.19 -4.11
N ALA A 95 -5.41 15.91 -4.37
CA ALA A 95 -6.69 15.25 -4.16
C ALA A 95 -7.13 15.30 -2.69
N GLY A 96 -6.21 15.07 -1.75
CA GLY A 96 -6.48 15.16 -0.31
C GLY A 96 -6.94 16.56 0.12
N ILE A 97 -6.31 17.60 -0.42
CA ILE A 97 -6.72 18.99 -0.17
C ILE A 97 -8.12 19.24 -0.73
N ALA A 98 -8.40 18.82 -1.97
CA ALA A 98 -9.71 19.00 -2.59
C ALA A 98 -10.82 18.27 -1.82
N ILE A 99 -10.57 17.03 -1.36
CA ILE A 99 -11.48 16.27 -0.51
C ILE A 99 -11.70 16.99 0.82
N GLY A 100 -10.64 17.50 1.45
CA GLY A 100 -10.73 18.27 2.69
C GLY A 100 -11.61 19.51 2.58
N LEU A 101 -11.47 20.26 1.48
CA LEU A 101 -12.30 21.43 1.20
C LEU A 101 -13.77 21.06 0.96
N ALA A 102 -14.03 19.93 0.31
CA ALA A 102 -15.39 19.44 0.07
C ALA A 102 -16.13 19.06 1.36
N LEU A 103 -15.41 18.76 2.45
CA LEU A 103 -15.98 18.39 3.76
C LEU A 103 -16.20 19.57 4.70
N GLN A 104 -15.76 20.79 4.31
CA GLN A 104 -15.97 22.00 5.11
C GLN A 104 -17.38 22.60 4.93
N GLY A 105 -18.16 22.05 4.00
CA GLY A 105 -19.55 22.46 3.70
C GLY A 105 -20.59 21.86 4.64
#